data_AF-A0A7C6UF37-F1
#
_entry.id   AF-A0A7C6UF37-F1
#
_cell.length_a   1.000
_cell.length_b   1.000
_cell.length_c   1.000
_cell.angle_alpha   90.00
_cell.angle_beta   90.00
_cell.angle_gamma   90.00
#
_symmetry.space_group_name_H-M   'P 1'
#
loop_
_entity.id
_entity.type
_entity.pdbx_description
1 polymer ?
#
loop_
_entity_poly.entity_id
_entity_poly.type
_entity_poly.pdbx_seq_one_letter_code
_entity_poly.pdbx_strand_id
1 'polypeptide(L)'
;MKKLTLSLALFFFCTPLILSSSAAPDPEALRLLRQFVAEELNGNLQALADYDLATLEGHPLYGAPGRTFDTDDCNLARAIYALLYTDAMPGLSLATLGTGRPYRGDTMNSFHTLLGRPIADQPGRFAGLERHQPSDDLRARALKFHSAYHTIGNFVPLPNRSVHRATLNTYRGTHPAWLDAFPEFLTQLRLALLNDPQADSFLAELVTENANAFSAFRGPNGLAKFAERLDMQDYLDPRTGLPLPHYSPAAHFKSPSRDAYLAAVETYLATAPDLIQRRARRMITRLQPLLGPVAGGL
;
A
#
# COMPACT_ATOMS: atom_id res chain seq x y z
N MET A 1 30.73 46.57 9.46
CA MET A 1 31.00 45.14 9.72
C MET A 1 29.89 44.57 10.59
N LYS A 2 29.02 43.71 10.03
CA LYS A 2 28.36 42.57 10.71
C LYS A 2 27.48 41.80 9.71
N LYS A 3 28.12 40.73 9.21
CA LYS A 3 27.63 39.45 8.68
C LYS A 3 26.19 39.38 8.14
N LEU A 4 26.10 39.37 6.81
CA LEU A 4 25.04 38.74 6.04
C LEU A 4 25.24 37.21 6.13
N THR A 5 24.29 36.49 6.73
CA THR A 5 24.30 35.02 6.71
C THR A 5 23.30 34.58 5.66
N LEU A 6 23.83 34.11 4.53
CA LEU A 6 23.08 33.64 3.38
C LEU A 6 22.36 32.34 3.77
N SER A 7 21.03 32.35 3.82
CA SER A 7 20.24 31.13 3.99
C SER A 7 20.22 30.40 2.64
N LEU A 8 20.89 29.27 2.56
CA LEU A 8 20.90 28.41 1.39
C LEU A 8 19.56 27.68 1.32
N ALA A 9 18.56 28.30 0.70
CA ALA A 9 17.31 27.63 0.35
C ALA A 9 17.61 26.63 -0.77
N LEU A 10 17.71 25.34 -0.42
CA LEU A 10 17.68 24.25 -1.37
C LEU A 10 16.28 24.23 -2.02
N PHE A 11 16.14 24.86 -3.17
CA PHE A 11 15.00 24.67 -4.05
C PHE A 11 15.10 23.27 -4.66
N PHE A 12 14.48 22.29 -4.01
CA PHE A 12 14.10 21.06 -4.69
C PHE A 12 12.97 21.41 -5.66
N PHE A 13 13.32 21.59 -6.93
CA PHE A 13 12.34 21.54 -8.00
C PHE A 13 11.64 20.17 -7.93
N CYS A 14 10.37 20.17 -7.51
CA CYS A 14 9.42 19.12 -7.88
C CYS A 14 9.15 19.22 -9.38
N THR A 15 10.14 18.84 -10.19
CA THR A 15 9.89 18.45 -11.57
C THR A 15 9.11 17.14 -11.50
N PRO A 16 7.91 17.05 -12.11
CA PRO A 16 7.28 15.75 -12.28
C PRO A 16 8.24 14.95 -13.16
N LEU A 17 8.87 13.93 -12.58
CA LEU A 17 9.61 12.96 -13.36
C LEU A 17 8.56 12.23 -14.20
N ILE A 18 8.36 12.66 -15.44
CA ILE A 18 7.76 11.81 -16.46
C ILE A 18 8.79 10.72 -16.69
N LEU A 19 8.74 9.67 -15.84
CA LEU A 19 9.43 8.42 -16.09
C LEU A 19 8.76 7.80 -17.32
N SER A 20 9.24 8.19 -18.50
CA SER A 20 9.00 7.44 -19.72
C SER A 20 9.71 6.10 -19.55
N SER A 21 8.99 5.04 -19.21
CA SER A 21 9.50 3.69 -19.46
C SER A 21 9.69 3.56 -20.96
N SER A 22 10.92 3.26 -21.41
CA SER A 22 11.18 2.98 -22.82
C SER A 22 10.63 1.61 -23.24
N ALA A 23 10.23 0.78 -22.28
CA ALA A 23 9.54 -0.48 -22.53
C ALA A 23 8.04 -0.25 -22.74
N ALA A 24 7.49 -0.87 -23.79
CA ALA A 24 6.06 -0.96 -23.98
C ALA A 24 5.40 -1.64 -22.77
N PRO A 25 4.18 -1.22 -22.37
CA PRO A 25 3.48 -1.85 -21.26
C PRO A 25 3.23 -3.34 -21.53
N ASP A 26 3.19 -4.15 -20.48
CA ASP A 26 2.85 -5.58 -20.57
C ASP A 26 1.50 -5.75 -21.29
N PRO A 27 1.45 -6.40 -22.47
CA PRO A 27 0.23 -6.46 -23.27
C PRO A 27 -0.92 -7.17 -22.58
N GLU A 28 -0.63 -8.18 -21.77
CA GLU A 28 -1.66 -8.95 -21.08
C GLU A 28 -2.22 -8.16 -19.90
N ALA A 29 -1.36 -7.50 -19.14
CA ALA A 29 -1.79 -6.60 -18.07
C ALA A 29 -2.64 -5.44 -18.62
N LEU A 30 -2.22 -4.85 -19.76
CA LEU A 30 -2.96 -3.77 -20.41
C LEU A 30 -4.33 -4.24 -20.93
N ARG A 31 -4.37 -5.42 -21.55
CA ARG A 31 -5.61 -6.04 -22.02
C ARG A 31 -6.59 -6.25 -20.86
N LEU A 32 -6.11 -6.83 -19.76
CA LEU A 32 -6.94 -7.12 -18.58
C LEU A 32 -7.51 -5.84 -17.97
N LEU A 33 -6.70 -4.80 -17.79
CA LEU A 33 -7.18 -3.53 -17.26
C LEU A 33 -8.17 -2.82 -18.20
N ARG A 34 -7.92 -2.81 -19.52
CA ARG A 34 -8.86 -2.23 -20.50
C ARG A 34 -10.22 -2.92 -20.44
N GLN A 35 -10.20 -4.25 -20.41
CA GLN A 35 -11.41 -5.05 -20.34
C GLN A 35 -12.17 -4.76 -19.04
N PHE A 36 -11.47 -4.74 -17.90
CA PHE A 36 -12.07 -4.39 -16.61
C PHE A 36 -12.71 -3.00 -16.62
N VAL A 37 -12.03 -2.00 -17.18
CA VAL A 37 -12.56 -0.64 -17.29
C VAL A 37 -13.83 -0.61 -18.12
N ALA A 38 -13.86 -1.33 -19.25
CA ALA A 38 -15.03 -1.38 -20.13
C ALA A 38 -16.22 -2.12 -19.49
N GLU A 39 -15.97 -3.27 -18.89
CA GLU A 39 -17.02 -4.20 -18.41
C GLU A 39 -17.50 -3.86 -17.00
N GLU A 40 -16.58 -3.61 -16.06
CA GLU A 40 -16.90 -3.46 -14.63
C GLU A 40 -16.99 -1.99 -14.20
N LEU A 41 -16.27 -1.10 -14.89
CA LEU A 41 -16.27 0.34 -14.57
C LEU A 41 -17.08 1.19 -15.56
N ASN A 42 -17.79 0.57 -16.51
CA ASN A 42 -18.58 1.26 -17.54
C ASN A 42 -17.79 2.35 -18.30
N GLY A 43 -16.53 2.05 -18.63
CA GLY A 43 -15.61 2.97 -19.30
C GLY A 43 -15.00 4.04 -18.38
N ASN A 44 -15.39 4.13 -17.11
CA ASN A 44 -14.93 5.15 -16.19
C ASN A 44 -13.73 4.67 -15.35
N LEU A 45 -12.50 4.88 -15.85
CA LEU A 45 -11.28 4.55 -15.10
C LEU A 45 -11.21 5.23 -13.72
N GLN A 46 -11.82 6.41 -13.53
CA GLN A 46 -11.79 7.10 -12.23
C GLN A 46 -12.53 6.31 -11.15
N ALA A 47 -13.53 5.49 -11.52
CA ALA A 47 -14.25 4.63 -10.59
C ALA A 47 -13.35 3.55 -9.96
N LEU A 48 -12.18 3.26 -10.55
CA LEU A 48 -11.18 2.35 -9.97
C LEU A 48 -10.71 2.80 -8.58
N ALA A 49 -10.75 4.11 -8.28
CA ALA A 49 -10.30 4.64 -7.00
C ALA A 49 -11.13 4.13 -5.82
N ASP A 50 -12.42 3.89 -6.06
CA ASP A 50 -13.41 3.53 -5.04
C ASP A 50 -13.91 2.08 -5.19
N TYR A 51 -13.48 1.37 -6.23
CA TYR A 51 -13.89 -0.01 -6.47
C TYR A 51 -13.40 -0.92 -5.34
N ASP A 52 -14.33 -1.63 -4.69
CA ASP A 52 -14.03 -2.61 -3.65
C ASP A 52 -13.56 -3.92 -4.31
N LEU A 53 -12.25 -4.18 -4.34
CA LEU A 53 -11.71 -5.36 -5.00
C LEU A 53 -12.16 -6.67 -4.33
N ALA A 54 -12.67 -6.66 -3.09
CA ALA A 54 -13.19 -7.88 -2.45
C ALA A 54 -14.39 -8.47 -3.21
N THR A 55 -15.11 -7.65 -3.97
CA THR A 55 -16.21 -8.10 -4.84
C THR A 55 -15.75 -9.02 -5.98
N LEU A 56 -14.44 -9.10 -6.25
CA LEU A 56 -13.87 -9.98 -7.26
C LEU A 56 -13.64 -11.42 -6.77
N GLU A 57 -14.00 -11.74 -5.53
CA GLU A 57 -13.93 -13.11 -5.03
C GLU A 57 -14.80 -14.03 -5.91
N GLY A 58 -14.19 -15.11 -6.43
CA GLY A 58 -14.84 -16.03 -7.37
C GLY A 58 -14.94 -15.52 -8.82
N HIS A 59 -14.54 -14.29 -9.12
CA HIS A 59 -14.57 -13.77 -10.48
C HIS A 59 -13.55 -14.52 -11.37
N PRO A 60 -13.97 -15.09 -12.53
CA PRO A 60 -13.16 -16.03 -13.31
C PRO A 60 -11.93 -15.40 -13.99
N LEU A 61 -11.96 -14.09 -14.24
CA LEU A 61 -10.87 -13.35 -14.89
C LEU A 61 -10.10 -12.44 -13.94
N TYR A 62 -10.78 -11.47 -13.32
CA TYR A 62 -10.16 -10.43 -12.47
C TYR A 62 -9.83 -10.86 -11.04
N GLY A 63 -10.50 -11.91 -10.55
CA GLY A 63 -10.31 -12.45 -9.21
C GLY A 63 -9.04 -13.30 -9.10
N ALA A 64 -9.16 -14.45 -8.44
CA ALA A 64 -8.05 -15.36 -8.20
C ALA A 64 -8.42 -16.81 -8.59
N PRO A 65 -8.76 -17.09 -9.87
CA PRO A 65 -9.22 -18.40 -10.29
C PRO A 65 -8.17 -19.48 -9.99
N GLY A 66 -8.61 -20.59 -9.38
CA GLY A 66 -7.76 -21.73 -9.04
C GLY A 66 -6.79 -21.52 -7.87
N ARG A 67 -6.95 -20.46 -7.07
CA ARG A 67 -6.10 -20.15 -5.91
C ARG A 67 -6.87 -19.40 -4.81
N THR A 68 -6.29 -19.28 -3.62
CA THR A 68 -6.88 -18.48 -2.53
C THR A 68 -7.05 -17.03 -2.98
N PHE A 69 -8.23 -16.47 -2.75
CA PHE A 69 -8.51 -15.08 -3.03
C PHE A 69 -7.87 -14.17 -1.98
N ASP A 70 -7.22 -13.12 -2.46
CA ASP A 70 -6.66 -12.05 -1.66
C ASP A 70 -6.72 -10.79 -2.53
N THR A 71 -7.22 -9.69 -1.97
CA THR A 71 -7.53 -8.49 -2.75
C THR A 71 -6.28 -7.83 -3.31
N ASP A 72 -5.18 -7.86 -2.55
CA ASP A 72 -3.89 -7.33 -2.99
C ASP A 72 -3.14 -8.28 -3.94
N ASP A 73 -3.58 -9.54 -4.07
CA ASP A 73 -2.92 -10.54 -4.91
C ASP A 73 -3.83 -11.07 -6.03
N CYS A 74 -5.00 -10.48 -6.28
CA CYS A 74 -5.89 -10.86 -7.39
C CYS A 74 -5.31 -10.49 -8.76
N ASN A 75 -5.86 -11.06 -9.85
CA ASN A 75 -5.32 -10.86 -11.20
C ASN A 75 -5.37 -9.39 -11.62
N LEU A 76 -6.43 -8.66 -11.26
CA LEU A 76 -6.54 -7.22 -11.53
C LEU A 76 -5.44 -6.41 -10.80
N ALA A 77 -5.25 -6.66 -9.50
CA ALA A 77 -4.22 -5.98 -8.71
C ALA A 77 -2.82 -6.21 -9.31
N ARG A 78 -2.49 -7.47 -9.66
CA ARG A 78 -1.21 -7.82 -10.29
C ARG A 78 -1.01 -7.14 -11.65
N ALA A 79 -2.05 -7.07 -12.48
CA ALA A 79 -1.98 -6.38 -13.76
C ALA A 79 -1.67 -4.88 -13.56
N ILE A 80 -2.34 -4.23 -12.60
CA ILE A 80 -2.08 -2.81 -12.29
C ILE A 80 -0.63 -2.62 -11.80
N TYR A 81 -0.09 -3.53 -10.98
CA TYR A 81 1.31 -3.43 -10.57
C TYR A 81 2.29 -3.59 -11.73
N ALA A 82 2.03 -4.54 -12.63
CA ALA A 82 2.86 -4.75 -13.81
C ALA A 82 2.82 -3.55 -14.78
N LEU A 83 1.73 -2.78 -14.81
CA LEU A 83 1.66 -1.55 -15.61
C LEU A 83 2.37 -0.37 -14.96
N LEU A 84 2.34 -0.28 -13.62
CA LEU A 84 2.84 0.90 -12.91
C LEU A 84 4.27 0.76 -12.38
N TYR A 85 4.73 -0.44 -12.08
CA TYR A 85 5.88 -0.65 -11.19
C TYR A 85 6.98 -1.55 -11.74
N THR A 86 6.95 -1.91 -13.04
CA THR A 86 8.02 -2.70 -13.69
C THR A 86 9.40 -2.05 -13.55
N ASP A 87 9.47 -0.73 -13.74
CA ASP A 87 10.70 0.04 -13.56
C ASP A 87 10.98 0.44 -12.11
N ALA A 88 10.03 0.17 -11.21
CA ALA A 88 10.18 0.50 -9.80
C ALA A 88 11.24 -0.38 -9.15
N MET A 89 11.15 -1.70 -9.38
CA MET A 89 12.01 -2.72 -8.77
C MET A 89 12.53 -3.73 -9.81
N PRO A 90 13.82 -4.13 -9.75
CA PRO A 90 14.40 -5.05 -10.73
C PRO A 90 13.63 -6.36 -10.89
N GLY A 91 13.19 -6.66 -12.12
CA GLY A 91 12.51 -7.91 -12.45
C GLY A 91 11.05 -7.99 -11.98
N LEU A 92 10.45 -6.90 -11.50
CA LEU A 92 9.01 -6.85 -11.29
C LEU A 92 8.30 -6.90 -12.64
N SER A 93 7.42 -7.89 -12.82
CA SER A 93 6.59 -8.08 -14.00
C SER A 93 5.37 -8.92 -13.64
N LEU A 94 4.41 -9.05 -14.55
CA LEU A 94 3.24 -9.89 -14.33
C LEU A 94 3.62 -11.35 -13.99
N ALA A 95 4.68 -11.87 -14.60
CA ALA A 95 5.17 -13.23 -14.38
C ALA A 95 5.86 -13.44 -13.01
N THR A 96 6.36 -12.37 -12.39
CA THR A 96 7.08 -12.42 -11.10
C THR A 96 6.21 -12.00 -9.91
N LEU A 97 4.94 -11.68 -10.16
CA LEU A 97 3.94 -11.34 -9.14
C LEU A 97 3.13 -12.56 -8.70
N GLY A 98 3.03 -12.75 -7.38
CA GLY A 98 2.12 -13.69 -6.75
C GLY A 98 2.65 -14.44 -5.55
N THR A 99 1.75 -15.19 -4.91
CA THR A 99 2.13 -16.17 -3.88
C THR A 99 3.20 -17.14 -4.41
N GLY A 100 4.31 -17.27 -3.66
CA GLY A 100 5.47 -18.09 -4.05
C GLY A 100 6.35 -17.48 -5.14
N ARG A 101 6.06 -16.25 -5.59
CA ARG A 101 6.88 -15.52 -6.57
C ARG A 101 7.73 -14.44 -5.89
N PRO A 102 8.73 -13.87 -6.61
CA PRO A 102 9.63 -12.87 -6.05
C PRO A 102 8.94 -11.60 -5.52
N TYR A 103 7.79 -11.23 -6.06
CA TYR A 103 6.99 -10.09 -5.62
C TYR A 103 5.56 -10.53 -5.34
N ARG A 104 4.87 -9.84 -4.43
CA ARG A 104 3.44 -10.04 -4.12
C ARG A 104 2.83 -8.71 -3.70
N GLY A 105 1.54 -8.53 -3.93
CA GLY A 105 0.83 -7.42 -3.31
C GLY A 105 0.83 -7.50 -1.79
N ASP A 106 0.74 -6.35 -1.17
CA ASP A 106 0.67 -6.17 0.27
C ASP A 106 -0.28 -5.02 0.59
N THR A 107 -1.09 -5.19 1.64
CA THR A 107 -2.09 -4.24 2.12
C THR A 107 -1.48 -3.28 3.12
N MET A 108 -1.23 -2.02 2.74
CA MET A 108 -0.56 -1.05 3.60
C MET A 108 -1.32 -0.77 4.90
N ASN A 109 -2.57 -0.29 4.79
CA ASN A 109 -3.40 0.01 5.95
C ASN A 109 -4.37 -1.16 6.17
N SER A 110 -4.01 -2.07 7.09
CA SER A 110 -4.81 -3.27 7.36
C SER A 110 -5.95 -3.00 8.34
N PHE A 111 -7.04 -3.75 8.17
CA PHE A 111 -8.25 -3.57 8.95
C PHE A 111 -8.26 -4.40 10.25
N HIS A 112 -7.95 -5.70 10.11
CA HIS A 112 -8.28 -6.70 11.13
C HIS A 112 -7.47 -6.57 12.42
N THR A 113 -6.22 -6.12 12.38
CA THR A 113 -5.39 -5.96 13.58
C THR A 113 -5.99 -4.93 14.54
N LEU A 114 -6.50 -3.82 13.99
CA LEU A 114 -7.07 -2.72 14.77
C LEU A 114 -8.55 -2.92 15.08
N LEU A 115 -9.36 -3.35 14.12
CA LEU A 115 -10.83 -3.34 14.24
C LEU A 115 -11.44 -4.74 14.46
N GLY A 116 -10.68 -5.79 14.18
CA GLY A 116 -11.12 -7.18 14.25
C GLY A 116 -11.96 -7.60 13.04
N ARG A 117 -12.35 -8.88 13.01
CA ARG A 117 -13.14 -9.43 11.90
C ARG A 117 -14.60 -8.95 11.96
N PRO A 118 -15.30 -8.88 10.80
CA PRO A 118 -16.75 -8.73 10.77
C PRO A 118 -17.44 -9.78 11.64
N ILE A 119 -18.50 -9.37 12.35
CA ILE A 119 -19.33 -10.29 13.13
C ILE A 119 -20.42 -10.85 12.21
N ALA A 120 -20.54 -12.18 12.16
CA ALA A 120 -21.59 -12.85 11.41
C ALA A 120 -22.98 -12.32 11.82
N ASP A 121 -23.85 -12.12 10.83
CA ASP A 121 -25.23 -11.64 11.00
C ASP A 121 -25.37 -10.24 11.63
N GLN A 122 -24.28 -9.48 11.75
CA GLN A 122 -24.27 -8.12 12.28
C GLN A 122 -23.51 -7.16 11.35
N PRO A 123 -24.14 -6.73 10.23
CA PRO A 123 -23.50 -5.83 9.27
C PRO A 123 -22.98 -4.55 9.93
N GLY A 124 -21.75 -4.17 9.59
CA GLY A 124 -21.10 -2.98 10.15
C GLY A 124 -20.56 -3.11 11.58
N ARG A 125 -20.60 -4.32 12.17
CA ARG A 125 -19.98 -4.60 13.47
C ARG A 125 -18.75 -5.46 13.34
N PHE A 126 -17.73 -5.12 14.11
CA PHE A 126 -16.42 -5.78 14.07
C PHE A 126 -16.00 -6.22 15.47
N ALA A 127 -15.57 -7.47 15.60
CA ALA A 127 -15.36 -8.13 16.88
C ALA A 127 -14.30 -7.45 17.77
N GLY A 128 -13.34 -6.73 17.17
CA GLY A 128 -12.34 -5.96 17.91
C GLY A 128 -12.92 -4.66 18.43
N LEU A 129 -13.54 -3.88 17.54
CA LEU A 129 -14.15 -2.61 17.87
C LEU A 129 -15.26 -2.73 18.93
N GLU A 130 -16.16 -3.71 18.80
CA GLU A 130 -17.31 -3.88 19.69
C GLU A 130 -16.93 -4.19 21.14
N ARG A 131 -15.75 -4.78 21.40
CA ARG A 131 -15.23 -5.01 22.78
C ARG A 131 -15.07 -3.71 23.56
N HIS A 132 -14.93 -2.60 22.85
CA HIS A 132 -14.69 -1.29 23.42
C HIS A 132 -15.92 -0.38 23.37
N GLN A 133 -17.10 -0.92 23.05
CA GLN A 133 -18.38 -0.18 23.07
C GLN A 133 -18.27 1.14 22.28
N PRO A 134 -18.07 1.07 20.95
CA PRO A 134 -17.90 2.25 20.10
C PRO A 134 -19.21 3.04 20.00
N SER A 135 -19.10 4.31 19.59
CA SER A 135 -20.25 5.10 19.17
C SER A 135 -20.78 4.63 17.81
N ASP A 136 -22.01 5.00 17.47
CA ASP A 136 -22.59 4.70 16.14
C ASP A 136 -21.86 5.41 15.00
N ASP A 137 -21.34 6.63 15.24
CA ASP A 137 -20.47 7.32 14.28
C ASP A 137 -19.22 6.51 13.96
N LEU A 138 -18.55 5.99 15.00
CA LEU A 138 -17.33 5.22 14.83
C LEU A 138 -17.59 3.88 14.11
N ARG A 139 -18.73 3.24 14.37
CA ARG A 139 -19.19 2.06 13.60
C ARG A 139 -19.40 2.40 12.13
N ALA A 140 -20.09 3.49 11.83
CA ALA A 140 -20.34 3.91 10.45
C ALA A 140 -19.04 4.20 9.69
N ARG A 141 -18.07 4.84 10.34
CA ARG A 141 -16.74 5.10 9.76
C ARG A 141 -15.92 3.83 9.59
N ALA A 142 -15.98 2.91 10.54
CA ALA A 142 -15.34 1.60 10.41
C ALA A 142 -15.93 0.79 9.25
N LEU A 143 -17.26 0.77 9.09
CA LEU A 143 -17.93 0.14 7.96
C LEU A 143 -17.50 0.77 6.62
N LYS A 144 -17.47 2.10 6.54
CA LYS A 144 -16.99 2.79 5.33
C LYS A 144 -15.54 2.44 5.01
N PHE A 145 -14.68 2.36 6.02
CA PHE A 145 -13.29 1.96 5.84
C PHE A 145 -13.14 0.49 5.46
N HIS A 146 -14.04 -0.40 5.90
CA HIS A 146 -14.03 -1.81 5.53
C HIS A 146 -14.17 -2.04 4.02
N SER A 147 -14.85 -1.16 3.30
CA SER A 147 -14.82 -1.19 1.83
C SER A 147 -13.57 -0.50 1.28
N ALA A 148 -13.18 0.65 1.85
CA ALA A 148 -12.05 1.43 1.36
C ALA A 148 -10.70 0.71 1.46
N TYR A 149 -10.48 -0.15 2.47
CA TYR A 149 -9.20 -0.84 2.64
C TYR A 149 -8.95 -1.92 1.57
N HIS A 150 -9.99 -2.34 0.85
CA HIS A 150 -9.86 -3.24 -0.30
C HIS A 150 -9.63 -2.52 -1.64
N THR A 151 -9.47 -1.20 -1.64
CA THR A 151 -9.27 -0.43 -2.88
C THR A 151 -7.80 -0.44 -3.31
N ILE A 152 -7.55 -0.29 -4.61
CA ILE A 152 -6.20 -0.39 -5.20
C ILE A 152 -5.18 0.57 -4.58
N GLY A 153 -5.65 1.74 -4.11
CA GLY A 153 -4.82 2.74 -3.45
C GLY A 153 -4.14 2.22 -2.18
N ASN A 154 -4.71 1.19 -1.54
CA ASN A 154 -4.19 0.60 -0.31
C ASN A 154 -3.14 -0.50 -0.55
N PHE A 155 -2.91 -0.90 -1.81
CA PHE A 155 -2.06 -2.05 -2.10
C PHE A 155 -0.77 -1.67 -2.80
N VAL A 156 0.33 -2.30 -2.39
CA VAL A 156 1.67 -2.07 -2.93
C VAL A 156 2.37 -3.40 -3.23
N PRO A 157 3.02 -3.57 -4.40
CA PRO A 157 3.83 -4.76 -4.60
C PRO A 157 5.12 -4.66 -3.77
N LEU A 158 5.38 -5.66 -2.94
CA LEU A 158 6.62 -5.79 -2.18
C LEU A 158 7.37 -7.07 -2.56
N PRO A 159 8.70 -7.09 -2.40
CA PRO A 159 9.46 -8.31 -2.50
C PRO A 159 8.99 -9.34 -1.46
N ASN A 160 8.91 -10.61 -1.87
CA ASN A 160 8.15 -11.65 -1.19
C ASN A 160 8.96 -12.92 -0.88
N ARG A 161 10.30 -12.86 -0.98
CA ARG A 161 11.13 -13.98 -0.50
C ARG A 161 11.08 -14.03 1.02
N SER A 162 11.05 -15.26 1.54
CA SER A 162 10.87 -15.52 2.97
C SER A 162 12.18 -15.91 3.66
N VAL A 163 12.35 -15.44 4.88
CA VAL A 163 13.34 -15.92 5.85
C VAL A 163 12.57 -16.65 6.94
N HIS A 164 12.99 -17.87 7.31
CA HIS A 164 12.32 -18.67 8.34
C HIS A 164 10.78 -18.78 8.18
N ARG A 165 10.31 -18.89 6.93
CA ARG A 165 8.88 -18.92 6.52
C ARG A 165 8.10 -17.60 6.71
N ALA A 166 8.75 -16.53 7.13
CA ALA A 166 8.16 -15.19 7.18
C ALA A 166 8.60 -14.37 5.97
N THR A 167 7.67 -13.68 5.33
CA THR A 167 7.91 -12.59 4.36
C THR A 167 7.79 -11.23 5.06
N LEU A 168 8.11 -10.14 4.36
CA LEU A 168 7.89 -8.77 4.84
C LEU A 168 6.44 -8.57 5.35
N ASN A 169 5.45 -9.00 4.55
CA ASN A 169 4.03 -8.92 4.91
C ASN A 169 3.73 -9.65 6.22
N THR A 170 4.04 -10.96 6.28
CA THR A 170 3.71 -11.77 7.44
C THR A 170 4.46 -11.32 8.69
N TYR A 171 5.69 -10.83 8.55
CA TYR A 171 6.47 -10.33 9.66
C TYR A 171 5.88 -9.03 10.21
N ARG A 172 5.56 -8.06 9.33
CA ARG A 172 4.89 -6.82 9.70
C ARG A 172 3.57 -7.09 10.44
N GLY A 173 2.73 -7.98 9.92
CA GLY A 173 1.44 -8.33 10.49
C GLY A 173 1.51 -9.08 11.84
N THR A 174 2.62 -9.77 12.11
CA THR A 174 2.80 -10.54 13.36
C THR A 174 3.76 -9.88 14.35
N HIS A 175 4.43 -8.78 13.96
CA HIS A 175 5.41 -8.12 14.81
C HIS A 175 4.76 -7.57 16.09
N PRO A 176 5.24 -7.94 17.29
CA PRO A 176 4.54 -7.67 18.55
C PRO A 176 4.47 -6.18 18.91
N ALA A 177 5.37 -5.36 18.36
CA ALA A 177 5.40 -3.91 18.62
C ALA A 177 4.79 -3.09 17.49
N TRP A 178 4.88 -3.55 16.24
CA TRP A 178 4.41 -2.77 15.10
C TRP A 178 2.92 -2.96 14.89
N LEU A 179 2.39 -4.13 15.25
CA LEU A 179 0.96 -4.45 15.17
C LEU A 179 0.41 -4.07 13.79
N ASP A 180 1.16 -4.48 12.75
CA ASP A 180 0.85 -4.23 11.34
C ASP A 180 0.87 -2.76 10.88
N ALA A 181 1.28 -1.82 11.74
CA ALA A 181 1.33 -0.39 11.41
C ALA A 181 2.36 -0.09 10.31
N PHE A 182 1.87 0.37 9.16
CA PHE A 182 2.71 0.68 8.01
C PHE A 182 3.74 1.80 8.25
N PRO A 183 3.42 2.90 8.98
CA PRO A 183 4.41 3.92 9.32
C PRO A 183 5.62 3.36 10.07
N GLU A 184 5.40 2.44 11.01
CA GLU A 184 6.48 1.81 11.77
C GLU A 184 7.31 0.88 10.88
N PHE A 185 6.66 0.12 9.99
CA PHE A 185 7.36 -0.66 8.98
C PHE A 185 8.28 0.22 8.10
N LEU A 186 7.83 1.40 7.66
CA LEU A 186 8.66 2.32 6.87
C LEU A 186 9.85 2.88 7.68
N THR A 187 9.65 3.17 8.97
CA THR A 187 10.75 3.55 9.88
C THR A 187 11.83 2.48 9.93
N GLN A 188 11.42 1.23 10.15
CA GLN A 188 12.36 0.11 10.29
C GLN A 188 12.98 -0.27 8.94
N LEU A 189 12.22 -0.19 7.85
CA LEU A 189 12.73 -0.38 6.49
C LEU A 189 13.82 0.66 6.18
N ARG A 190 13.63 1.92 6.58
CA ARG A 190 14.68 2.95 6.40
C ARG A 190 15.97 2.57 7.10
N LEU A 191 15.88 2.15 8.37
CA LEU A 191 17.05 1.73 9.15
C LEU A 191 17.75 0.54 8.50
N ALA A 192 16.97 -0.46 8.05
CA ALA A 192 17.51 -1.62 7.33
C ALA A 192 18.16 -1.23 5.98
N LEU A 193 17.59 -0.27 5.23
CA LEU A 193 18.16 0.25 3.99
C LEU A 193 19.49 1.02 4.20
N LEU A 194 19.70 1.54 5.41
CA LEU A 194 20.92 2.21 5.85
C LEU A 194 21.96 1.26 6.47
N ASN A 195 21.60 -0.01 6.70
CA ASN A 195 22.36 -0.91 7.56
C ASN A 195 22.62 -0.30 8.95
N ASP A 196 21.64 0.43 9.47
CA ASP A 196 21.73 1.04 10.79
C ASP A 196 21.69 -0.05 11.88
N PRO A 197 22.58 -0.04 12.88
CA PRO A 197 22.58 -1.03 13.98
C PRO A 197 21.29 -1.06 14.81
N GLN A 198 20.46 0.00 14.74
CA GLN A 198 19.17 0.07 15.41
C GLN A 198 18.03 -0.55 14.59
N ALA A 199 18.28 -0.96 13.35
CA ALA A 199 17.29 -1.65 12.54
C ALA A 199 16.85 -2.94 13.23
N ASP A 200 15.56 -3.25 13.14
CA ASP A 200 15.06 -4.58 13.48
C ASP A 200 15.85 -5.65 12.70
N SER A 201 16.47 -6.56 13.44
CA SER A 201 17.46 -7.50 12.89
C SER A 201 16.84 -8.48 11.91
N PHE A 202 15.61 -8.93 12.18
CA PHE A 202 14.90 -9.85 11.30
C PHE A 202 14.41 -9.16 10.03
N LEU A 203 13.96 -7.91 10.13
CA LEU A 203 13.68 -7.11 8.93
C LEU A 203 14.94 -6.86 8.10
N ALA A 204 16.08 -6.59 8.74
CA ALA A 204 17.35 -6.44 8.04
C ALA A 204 17.76 -7.73 7.30
N GLU A 205 17.49 -8.90 7.88
CA GLU A 205 17.67 -10.20 7.23
C GLU A 205 16.74 -10.37 6.03
N LEU A 206 15.44 -10.06 6.17
CA LEU A 206 14.48 -10.08 5.05
C LEU A 206 14.88 -9.12 3.92
N VAL A 207 15.37 -7.93 4.26
CA VAL A 207 15.89 -6.94 3.31
C VAL A 207 17.15 -7.44 2.60
N THR A 208 17.95 -8.28 3.26
CA THR A 208 19.13 -8.95 2.68
C THR A 208 18.71 -10.09 1.75
N GLU A 209 17.76 -10.94 2.15
CA GLU A 209 17.20 -12.01 1.32
C GLU A 209 16.55 -11.45 0.04
N ASN A 210 15.99 -10.24 0.13
CA ASN A 210 15.39 -9.51 -0.99
C ASN A 210 16.32 -8.43 -1.57
N ALA A 211 17.66 -8.56 -1.40
CA ALA A 211 18.62 -7.51 -1.78
C ALA A 211 18.53 -7.05 -3.24
N ASN A 212 18.17 -7.94 -4.19
CA ASN A 212 18.00 -7.55 -5.59
C ASN A 212 16.95 -6.44 -5.74
N ALA A 213 15.80 -6.57 -5.07
CA ALA A 213 14.73 -5.59 -5.08
C ALA A 213 15.14 -4.29 -4.38
N PHE A 214 15.93 -4.38 -3.31
CA PHE A 214 16.32 -3.22 -2.48
C PHE A 214 17.62 -2.52 -2.89
N SER A 215 18.38 -3.09 -3.81
CA SER A 215 19.72 -2.62 -4.20
C SER A 215 19.74 -1.14 -4.60
N ALA A 216 18.74 -0.68 -5.35
CA ALA A 216 18.62 0.70 -5.83
C ALA A 216 18.15 1.71 -4.78
N PHE A 217 17.82 1.26 -3.57
CA PHE A 217 17.23 2.03 -2.48
C PHE A 217 18.11 2.05 -1.23
N ARG A 218 19.40 1.74 -1.36
CA ARG A 218 20.35 1.90 -0.26
C ARG A 218 20.74 3.38 -0.09
N GLY A 219 21.05 3.74 1.16
CA GLY A 219 21.55 5.07 1.53
C GLY A 219 20.47 6.07 2.00
N PRO A 220 20.87 7.30 2.38
CA PRO A 220 20.01 8.28 3.08
C PRO A 220 18.68 8.61 2.40
N ASN A 221 18.67 8.70 1.07
CA ASN A 221 17.49 9.03 0.27
C ASN A 221 16.77 7.78 -0.26
N GLY A 222 17.23 6.59 0.13
CA GLY A 222 16.77 5.31 -0.38
C GLY A 222 15.28 5.07 -0.18
N LEU A 223 14.79 5.33 1.03
CA LEU A 223 13.36 5.21 1.34
C LEU A 223 12.52 6.23 0.56
N ALA A 224 12.98 7.48 0.43
CA ALA A 224 12.26 8.50 -0.33
C ALA A 224 12.09 8.08 -1.80
N LYS A 225 13.16 7.58 -2.42
CA LYS A 225 13.14 7.03 -3.77
C LYS A 225 12.24 5.80 -3.88
N PHE A 226 12.24 4.92 -2.88
CA PHE A 226 11.36 3.75 -2.82
C PHE A 226 9.89 4.16 -2.78
N ALA A 227 9.55 5.11 -1.91
CA ALA A 227 8.20 5.63 -1.76
C ALA A 227 7.72 6.34 -3.04
N GLU A 228 8.55 7.18 -3.65
CA GLU A 228 8.24 7.87 -4.91
C GLU A 228 7.92 6.86 -6.03
N ARG A 229 8.75 5.83 -6.21
CA ARG A 229 8.55 4.82 -7.26
C ARG A 229 7.28 3.99 -7.10
N LEU A 230 6.71 3.94 -5.89
CA LEU A 230 5.53 3.14 -5.54
C LEU A 230 4.30 4.00 -5.15
N ASP A 231 4.34 5.30 -5.45
CA ASP A 231 3.29 6.29 -5.16
C ASP A 231 2.95 6.48 -3.66
N MET A 232 3.92 6.20 -2.77
CA MET A 232 3.79 6.24 -1.32
C MET A 232 4.35 7.51 -0.67
N GLN A 233 4.63 8.57 -1.42
CA GLN A 233 5.27 9.78 -0.87
C GLN A 233 4.46 10.46 0.25
N ASP A 234 3.14 10.27 0.33
CA ASP A 234 2.32 10.84 1.41
C ASP A 234 2.65 10.23 2.79
N TYR A 235 3.36 9.10 2.83
CA TYR A 235 3.85 8.52 4.08
C TYR A 235 5.14 9.16 4.58
N LEU A 236 5.76 10.05 3.80
CA LEU A 236 7.04 10.67 4.14
C LEU A 236 6.89 12.18 4.24
N ASP A 237 7.70 12.77 5.13
CA ASP A 237 7.86 14.21 5.19
C ASP A 237 8.60 14.67 3.92
N PRO A 238 8.02 15.58 3.12
CA PRO A 238 8.58 15.95 1.81
C PRO A 238 9.89 16.73 1.91
N ARG A 239 10.23 17.28 3.09
CA ARG A 239 11.45 18.05 3.30
C ARG A 239 12.61 17.17 3.73
N THR A 240 12.32 16.13 4.50
CA THR A 240 13.34 15.30 5.16
C THR A 240 13.42 13.88 4.59
N GLY A 241 12.38 13.42 3.88
CA GLY A 241 12.26 12.04 3.40
C GLY A 241 12.07 11.01 4.52
N LEU A 242 11.79 11.45 5.75
CA LEU A 242 11.55 10.60 6.91
C LEU A 242 10.09 10.15 6.96
N PRO A 243 9.79 8.93 7.46
CA PRO A 243 8.42 8.50 7.69
C PRO A 243 7.62 9.45 8.59
N LEU A 244 6.38 9.72 8.18
CA LEU A 244 5.41 10.46 8.98
C LEU A 244 4.69 9.49 9.93
N PRO A 245 4.57 9.83 11.23
CA PRO A 245 3.86 9.02 12.20
C PRO A 245 2.33 9.25 12.08
N HIS A 246 1.75 8.91 10.92
CA HIS A 246 0.32 9.12 10.61
C HIS A 246 -0.63 8.53 11.64
N TYR A 247 -0.24 7.39 12.22
CA TYR A 247 -0.94 6.73 13.32
C TYR A 247 0.05 5.84 14.06
N SER A 248 -0.21 5.59 15.34
CA SER A 248 0.60 4.70 16.16
C SER A 248 0.17 3.22 16.04
N PRO A 249 1.09 2.27 16.28
CA PRO A 249 0.73 0.87 16.47
C PRO A 249 -0.39 0.67 17.49
N ALA A 250 -1.46 0.01 17.08
CA ALA A 250 -2.59 -0.30 17.96
C ALA A 250 -3.29 -1.58 17.48
N ALA A 251 -3.81 -2.34 18.44
CA ALA A 251 -4.56 -3.55 18.17
C ALA A 251 -5.70 -3.72 19.17
N HIS A 252 -6.83 -4.28 18.71
CA HIS A 252 -7.99 -4.54 19.56
C HIS A 252 -7.74 -5.55 20.70
N PHE A 253 -6.61 -6.26 20.65
CA PHE A 253 -6.23 -7.29 21.63
C PHE A 253 -5.05 -6.87 22.52
N LYS A 254 -4.49 -5.67 22.32
CA LYS A 254 -3.28 -5.21 23.02
C LYS A 254 -3.36 -3.74 23.44
N SER A 255 -4.54 -3.29 23.86
CA SER A 255 -4.76 -1.89 24.21
C SER A 255 -4.66 -1.64 25.72
N PRO A 256 -3.99 -0.55 26.16
CA PRO A 256 -3.79 -0.26 27.58
C PRO A 256 -5.07 0.22 28.28
N SER A 257 -6.00 0.84 27.54
CA SER A 257 -7.32 1.23 28.02
C SER A 257 -8.31 1.35 26.86
N ARG A 258 -9.61 1.40 27.19
CA ARG A 258 -10.67 1.65 26.20
C ARG A 258 -10.46 2.98 25.48
N ASP A 259 -10.20 4.05 26.21
CA ASP A 259 -10.12 5.39 25.63
C ASP A 259 -8.88 5.55 24.73
N ALA A 260 -7.75 4.96 25.12
CA ALA A 260 -6.55 4.93 24.28
C ALA A 260 -6.77 4.15 22.99
N TYR A 261 -7.46 3.01 23.06
CA TYR A 261 -7.84 2.23 21.87
C TYR A 261 -8.74 3.04 20.93
N LEU A 262 -9.83 3.59 21.45
CA LEU A 262 -10.78 4.35 20.64
C LEU A 262 -10.12 5.59 20.03
N ALA A 263 -9.24 6.28 20.76
CA ALA A 263 -8.46 7.40 20.21
C ALA A 263 -7.54 6.95 19.06
N ALA A 264 -6.89 5.78 19.17
CA ALA A 264 -6.08 5.24 18.08
C ALA A 264 -6.94 4.86 16.86
N VAL A 265 -8.12 4.27 17.07
CA VAL A 265 -9.10 3.98 16.01
C VAL A 265 -9.56 5.25 15.32
N GLU A 266 -9.87 6.30 16.09
CA GLU A 266 -10.30 7.61 15.60
C GLU A 266 -9.25 8.23 14.68
N THR A 267 -7.99 8.30 15.14
CA THR A 267 -6.88 8.80 14.33
C THR A 267 -6.68 7.97 13.08
N TYR A 268 -6.69 6.64 13.20
CA TYR A 268 -6.49 5.75 12.06
C TYR A 268 -7.59 5.91 10.99
N LEU A 269 -8.86 5.93 11.40
CA LEU A 269 -10.00 6.10 10.49
C LEU A 269 -10.13 7.52 9.92
N ALA A 270 -9.52 8.52 10.56
CA ALA A 270 -9.42 9.87 10.00
C ALA A 270 -8.32 9.98 8.93
N THR A 271 -7.26 9.17 9.04
CA THR A 271 -6.05 9.31 8.22
C THR A 271 -5.96 8.29 7.07
N ALA A 272 -6.17 7.00 7.34
CA ALA A 272 -5.95 5.93 6.36
C ALA A 272 -6.81 6.05 5.08
N PRO A 273 -8.13 6.35 5.13
CA PRO A 273 -8.93 6.48 3.92
C PRO A 273 -8.40 7.54 2.95
N ASP A 274 -7.92 8.66 3.49
CA ASP A 274 -7.43 9.80 2.74
C ASP A 274 -6.07 9.52 2.08
N LEU A 275 -5.17 8.81 2.78
CA LEU A 275 -3.91 8.31 2.20
C LEU A 275 -4.17 7.35 1.03
N ILE A 276 -5.10 6.41 1.21
CA ILE A 276 -5.50 5.44 0.18
C ILE A 276 -6.03 6.17 -1.06
N GLN A 277 -6.94 7.12 -0.86
CA GLN A 277 -7.57 7.89 -1.94
C GLN A 277 -6.58 8.75 -2.73
N ARG A 278 -5.69 9.47 -2.03
CA ARG A 278 -4.64 10.25 -2.71
C ARG A 278 -3.73 9.36 -3.56
N ARG A 279 -3.34 8.19 -3.04
CA ARG A 279 -2.53 7.25 -3.81
C ARG A 279 -3.27 6.67 -5.01
N ALA A 280 -4.53 6.26 -4.85
CA ALA A 280 -5.35 5.76 -5.95
C ALA A 280 -5.44 6.76 -7.11
N ARG A 281 -5.65 8.05 -6.82
CA ARG A 281 -5.69 9.12 -7.84
C ARG A 281 -4.37 9.28 -8.59
N ARG A 282 -3.23 9.12 -7.91
CA ARG A 282 -1.91 9.14 -8.56
C ARG A 282 -1.72 7.94 -9.47
N MET A 283 -2.09 6.75 -9.00
CA MET A 283 -2.04 5.53 -9.80
C MET A 283 -2.90 5.67 -11.07
N ILE A 284 -4.13 6.17 -10.94
CA ILE A 284 -5.04 6.39 -12.07
C ILE A 284 -4.47 7.41 -13.07
N THR A 285 -3.92 8.52 -12.58
CA THR A 285 -3.24 9.51 -13.44
C THR A 285 -2.13 8.86 -14.29
N ARG A 286 -1.38 7.91 -13.71
CA ARG A 286 -0.32 7.16 -14.41
C ARG A 286 -0.84 6.08 -15.36
N LEU A 287 -2.00 5.47 -15.06
CA LEU A 287 -2.65 4.47 -15.91
C LEU A 287 -3.33 5.10 -17.15
N GLN A 288 -3.91 6.30 -17.00
CA GLN A 288 -4.65 7.00 -18.04
C GLN A 288 -3.92 7.05 -19.41
N PRO A 289 -2.64 7.48 -19.51
CA PRO A 289 -1.94 7.52 -20.80
C PRO A 289 -1.67 6.13 -21.41
N LEU A 290 -1.56 5.07 -20.59
CA LEU A 290 -1.32 3.70 -21.09
C LEU A 290 -2.56 3.13 -21.77
N LEU A 291 -3.73 3.49 -21.28
CA LEU A 291 -5.01 2.99 -21.79
C LEU A 291 -5.39 3.64 -23.13
N GLY A 292 -4.85 4.83 -23.43
CA GLY A 292 -5.23 5.64 -24.59
C GLY A 292 -6.61 6.28 -24.42
N PRO A 293 -7.14 6.99 -25.43
CA PRO A 293 -8.56 7.35 -25.42
C PRO A 293 -9.37 6.05 -25.36
N VAL A 294 -10.19 5.91 -24.32
CA VAL A 294 -11.14 4.80 -24.20
C VAL A 294 -12.10 4.95 -25.38
N ALA A 295 -11.87 4.18 -26.45
CA ALA A 295 -12.73 4.19 -27.62
C ALA A 295 -14.05 3.51 -27.25
N GLY A 296 -15.14 4.28 -27.23
CA GLY A 296 -16.49 3.72 -27.18
C GLY A 296 -17.37 4.26 -26.05
N GLY A 297 -17.81 5.50 -26.20
CA GLY A 297 -19.13 5.92 -25.73
C GLY A 297 -19.87 6.47 -26.94
N LEU A 298 -20.58 5.59 -27.66
CA LEU A 298 -21.73 5.98 -28.49
C LEU A 298 -22.96 5.95 -27.60
#